data_AF-A0A2J7ZK27-F1
#
_entry.id   AF-A0A2J7ZK27-F1
#
_cell.length_a   1.000
_cell.length_b   1.000
_cell.length_c   1.000
_cell.angle_alpha   90.00
_cell.angle_beta   90.00
_cell.angle_gamma   90.00
#
_symmetry.space_group_name_H-M   'P 1'
#
loop_
_entity.id
_entity.type
_entity.pdbx_description
1 polymer ?
#
loop_
_entity_poly.entity_id
_entity_poly.type
_entity_poly.pdbx_seq_one_letter_code
_entity_poly.pdbx_strand_id
1 'polypeptide(L)'
;MAKRLRGLMGFPPLRARRAGSCAKFLTNFMDPEDESRAKYLHQLQEIANRRSKVLRISLDDVEAFFEAEEPKLVGQMEQNTRTYQKLIAEAADTLMPPPDVTAAGVKKDVYDILSEH
;
A
#
# COMPACT_ATOMS: atom_id res chain seq x y z
N MET A 1 6.43 34.75 -34.73
CA MET A 1 6.06 33.35 -34.44
C MET A 1 7.17 32.70 -33.63
N ALA A 2 7.02 32.61 -32.30
CA ALA A 2 8.03 32.04 -31.41
C ALA A 2 7.66 30.60 -31.03
N LYS A 3 8.40 29.63 -31.54
CA LYS A 3 8.37 28.22 -31.12
C LYS A 3 8.84 28.15 -29.66
N ARG A 4 7.93 27.87 -28.73
CA ARG A 4 8.29 27.38 -27.39
C ARG A 4 8.38 25.86 -27.43
N LEU A 5 9.56 25.36 -27.76
CA LEU A 5 10.01 24.02 -27.39
C LEU A 5 10.44 24.09 -25.91
N ARG A 6 9.53 23.77 -24.99
CA ARG A 6 9.89 23.44 -23.60
C ARG A 6 9.44 22.03 -23.33
N GLY A 7 10.43 21.16 -23.14
CA GLY A 7 10.41 19.87 -22.46
C GLY A 7 9.10 19.10 -22.39
N LEU A 8 9.01 18.04 -23.18
CA LEU A 8 8.23 16.85 -22.82
C LEU A 8 8.89 16.16 -21.60
N MET A 9 8.90 16.80 -20.43
CA MET A 9 8.93 16.03 -19.19
C MET A 9 7.49 15.57 -18.99
N GLY A 10 7.16 14.40 -19.56
CA GLY A 10 5.87 13.78 -19.40
C GLY A 10 5.63 13.53 -17.92
N PHE A 11 4.85 14.40 -17.28
CA PHE A 11 4.34 14.12 -15.94
C PHE A 11 3.57 12.80 -16.02
N PRO A 12 3.88 11.81 -15.17
CA PRO A 12 3.16 10.55 -15.18
C PRO A 12 1.66 10.83 -15.03
N PRO A 13 0.78 10.05 -15.68
CA PRO A 13 -0.66 10.22 -15.53
C PRO A 13 -1.01 10.21 -14.04
N LEU A 14 -1.93 11.07 -13.62
CA LEU A 14 -2.22 11.33 -12.20
C LEU A 14 -2.41 10.03 -11.38
N ARG A 15 -3.05 9.02 -11.99
CA ARG A 15 -3.24 7.69 -11.38
C ARG A 15 -1.91 6.97 -11.08
N ALA A 16 -0.94 7.00 -12.00
CA ALA A 16 0.36 6.38 -11.80
C ALA A 16 1.16 7.07 -10.69
N ARG A 17 1.09 8.41 -10.60
CA ARG A 17 1.69 9.14 -9.49
C ARG A 17 1.08 8.71 -8.15
N ARG A 18 -0.25 8.63 -8.05
CA ARG A 18 -0.93 8.20 -6.80
C ARG A 18 -0.63 6.75 -6.44
N ALA A 19 -0.58 5.85 -7.42
CA ALA A 19 -0.16 4.47 -7.20
C ALA A 19 1.26 4.42 -6.60
N GLY A 20 2.17 5.23 -7.13
CA GLY A 20 3.52 5.38 -6.60
C GLY A 20 3.54 5.87 -5.15
N SER A 21 2.73 6.88 -4.80
CA SER A 21 2.61 7.35 -3.42
C SER A 21 2.07 6.27 -2.49
N CYS A 22 1.03 5.53 -2.89
CA CYS A 22 0.48 4.43 -2.08
C CYS A 22 1.52 3.32 -1.84
N ALA A 23 2.26 2.92 -2.88
CA ALA A 23 3.34 1.94 -2.73
C ALA A 23 4.47 2.46 -1.84
N LYS A 24 4.90 3.73 -2.03
CA LYS A 24 5.93 4.38 -1.22
C LYS A 24 5.55 4.39 0.27
N PHE A 25 4.29 4.67 0.58
CA PHE A 25 3.77 4.66 1.95
C PHE A 25 3.81 3.28 2.59
N LEU A 26 3.26 2.26 1.92
CA LEU A 26 3.20 0.90 2.45
C LEU A 26 4.59 0.33 2.77
N THR A 27 5.61 0.67 1.97
CA THR A 27 6.98 0.17 2.16
C THR A 27 7.78 0.94 3.21
N ASN A 28 7.64 2.27 3.28
CA ASN A 28 8.57 3.12 4.03
C ASN A 28 8.01 3.68 5.34
N PHE A 29 6.72 3.53 5.61
CA PHE A 29 6.15 4.03 6.85
C PHE A 29 6.59 3.19 8.07
N MET A 30 7.25 3.85 9.01
CA MET A 30 7.66 3.29 10.30
C MET A 30 6.63 3.65 11.38
N ASP A 31 6.39 2.74 12.31
CA ASP A 31 5.45 2.98 13.41
C ASP A 31 5.99 4.11 14.31
N PRO A 32 5.20 5.16 14.62
CA PRO A 32 5.65 6.23 15.52
C PRO A 32 5.87 5.74 16.96
N GLU A 33 5.26 4.62 17.37
CA GLU A 33 5.49 4.03 18.69
C GLU A 33 6.71 3.09 18.70
N ASP A 34 7.12 2.60 17.52
CA ASP A 34 8.24 1.67 17.33
C ASP A 34 8.90 1.89 15.95
N GLU A 35 9.89 2.78 15.90
CA GLU A 35 10.60 3.16 14.68
C GLU A 35 11.34 1.99 14.00
N SER A 36 11.55 0.87 14.71
CA SER A 36 12.15 -0.34 14.14
C SER A 36 11.17 -1.18 13.32
N ARG A 37 9.88 -0.84 13.40
CA ARG A 37 8.79 -1.64 12.84
C ARG A 37 8.15 -0.94 11.64
N ALA A 38 8.33 -1.55 10.47
CA ALA A 38 7.56 -1.21 9.28
C ALA A 38 6.10 -1.67 9.44
N LYS A 39 5.25 -0.82 10.02
CA LYS A 39 3.88 -1.14 10.45
C LYS A 39 3.05 -1.84 9.39
N TYR A 40 3.04 -1.29 8.17
CA TYR A 40 2.20 -1.79 7.08
C TYR A 40 2.79 -3.04 6.40
N LEU A 41 4.11 -3.13 6.24
CA LEU A 41 4.76 -4.36 5.79
C LEU A 41 4.50 -5.52 6.76
N HIS A 42 4.53 -5.26 8.08
CA HIS A 42 4.18 -6.27 9.08
C HIS A 42 2.72 -6.72 8.94
N GLN A 43 1.76 -5.81 8.69
CA GLN A 43 0.38 -6.19 8.43
C GLN A 43 0.26 -7.05 7.16
N LEU A 44 0.98 -6.70 6.08
CA LEU A 44 1.02 -7.49 4.86
C LEU A 44 1.60 -8.89 5.10
N GLN A 45 2.63 -9.01 5.95
CA GLN A 45 3.18 -10.30 6.33
C GLN A 45 2.15 -11.16 7.09
N GLU A 46 1.40 -10.57 8.01
CA GLU A 46 0.33 -11.28 8.73
C GLU A 46 -0.80 -11.71 7.78
N ILE A 47 -1.08 -10.95 6.73
CA ILE A 47 -2.02 -11.33 5.67
C ILE A 47 -1.45 -12.46 4.81
N ALA A 48 -0.19 -12.37 4.39
CA ALA A 48 0.50 -13.41 3.64
C ALA A 48 0.56 -14.74 4.42
N ASN A 49 0.78 -14.64 5.75
CA ASN A 49 0.74 -15.76 6.68
C ASN A 49 -0.69 -16.28 6.98
N ARG A 50 -1.72 -15.70 6.35
CA ARG A 50 -3.15 -15.99 6.54
C ARG A 50 -3.65 -15.84 7.98
N ARG A 51 -2.94 -15.05 8.81
CA ARG A 51 -3.33 -14.74 10.19
C ARG A 51 -4.30 -13.57 10.26
N SER A 52 -4.25 -12.69 9.27
CA SER A 52 -5.19 -11.59 9.07
C SER A 52 -5.78 -11.62 7.65
N LYS A 53 -6.96 -11.03 7.49
CA LYS A 53 -7.59 -10.76 6.18
C LYS A 53 -7.77 -9.26 5.92
N VAL A 54 -7.33 -8.41 6.85
CA VAL A 54 -7.61 -6.98 6.86
C VAL A 54 -6.30 -6.22 6.93
N LEU A 55 -6.07 -5.35 5.95
CA LEU A 55 -5.05 -4.30 5.98
C LEU A 55 -5.72 -3.01 6.48
N ARG A 56 -5.39 -2.57 7.69
CA ARG A 56 -5.98 -1.38 8.30
C ARG A 56 -5.01 -0.21 8.17
N ILE A 57 -5.41 0.80 7.40
CA ILE A 57 -4.64 2.03 7.16
C ILE A 57 -5.25 3.18 7.95
N SER A 58 -4.41 3.87 8.72
CA SER A 58 -4.79 5.12 9.38
C SER A 58 -4.54 6.29 8.44
N LEU A 59 -5.49 7.23 8.35
CA LEU A 59 -5.28 8.46 7.60
C LEU A 59 -4.30 9.40 8.31
N ASP A 60 -4.21 9.33 9.64
CA ASP A 60 -3.23 10.10 10.42
C ASP A 60 -1.80 9.68 10.07
N ASP A 61 -1.56 8.38 9.87
CA ASP A 61 -0.26 7.85 9.44
C ASP A 61 0.10 8.35 8.03
N VAL A 62 -0.89 8.41 7.13
CA VAL A 62 -0.70 8.95 5.77
C VAL A 62 -0.40 10.44 5.81
N GLU A 63 -1.10 11.20 6.65
CA GLU A 63 -0.85 12.63 6.86
C GLU A 63 0.57 12.86 7.35
N ALA A 64 0.98 12.17 8.42
CA ALA A 64 2.32 12.29 9.00
C ALA A 64 3.42 11.94 8.00
N PHE A 65 3.23 10.90 7.18
CA PHE A 65 4.24 10.49 6.20
C PHE A 65 4.41 11.47 5.04
N PHE A 66 3.33 12.12 4.61
CA PHE A 66 3.33 13.00 3.43
C PHE A 66 3.20 14.49 3.75
N GLU A 67 3.24 14.89 5.01
CA GLU A 67 3.04 16.28 5.43
C GLU A 67 3.90 17.27 4.61
N ALA A 68 5.18 16.94 4.39
CA ALA A 68 6.11 17.78 3.65
C ALA A 68 6.00 17.66 2.11
N GLU A 69 5.60 16.50 1.59
CA GLU A 69 5.64 16.21 0.14
C GLU A 69 4.26 16.37 -0.55
N GLU A 70 3.20 15.89 0.09
CA GLU A 70 1.83 15.86 -0.44
C GLU A 70 0.78 16.17 0.65
N PRO A 71 0.77 17.37 1.26
CA PRO A 71 -0.12 17.72 2.39
C PRO A 71 -1.62 17.65 2.08
N LYS A 72 -2.01 17.59 0.80
CA LYS A 72 -3.42 17.48 0.37
C LYS A 72 -3.86 16.04 0.11
N LEU A 73 -2.98 15.06 0.31
CA LEU A 73 -3.24 13.68 -0.06
C LEU A 73 -4.41 13.10 0.73
N VAL A 74 -4.46 13.32 2.04
CA VAL A 74 -5.55 12.82 2.89
C VAL A 74 -6.90 13.39 2.46
N GLY A 75 -7.02 14.70 2.28
CA GLY A 75 -8.26 15.31 1.78
C GLY A 75 -8.68 14.78 0.39
N GLN A 76 -7.72 14.40 -0.46
CA GLN A 76 -8.01 13.75 -1.75
C GLN A 76 -8.47 12.29 -1.58
N MET A 77 -7.93 11.58 -0.59
CA MET A 77 -8.37 10.23 -0.22
C MET A 77 -9.78 10.24 0.34
N GLU A 78 -10.13 11.22 1.17
CA GLU A 78 -11.48 11.40 1.70
C GLU A 78 -12.49 11.73 0.59
N GLN A 79 -12.13 12.61 -0.35
CA GLN A 79 -12.99 12.97 -1.48
C GLN A 79 -13.17 11.83 -2.50
N ASN A 80 -12.22 10.89 -2.57
CA ASN A 80 -12.23 9.81 -3.56
C ASN A 80 -11.78 8.47 -2.98
N THR A 81 -12.42 8.07 -1.89
CA THR A 81 -12.01 6.89 -1.11
C THR A 81 -11.99 5.62 -1.94
N ARG A 82 -12.98 5.41 -2.82
CA ARG A 82 -13.07 4.20 -3.66
C ARG A 82 -11.87 4.04 -4.59
N THR A 83 -11.36 5.13 -5.16
CA THR A 83 -10.20 5.07 -6.05
C THR A 83 -8.94 4.79 -5.26
N TYR A 84 -8.72 5.48 -4.14
CA TYR A 84 -7.54 5.25 -3.31
C TYR A 84 -7.53 3.88 -2.64
N GLN A 85 -8.70 3.36 -2.24
CA GLN A 85 -8.84 1.98 -1.79
C GLN A 85 -8.35 1.00 -2.87
N LYS A 86 -8.75 1.20 -4.13
CA LYS A 86 -8.30 0.35 -5.24
C LYS A 86 -6.79 0.48 -5.48
N LEU A 87 -6.23 1.69 -5.45
CA LEU A 87 -4.79 1.91 -5.65
C LEU A 87 -3.95 1.30 -4.53
N ILE A 88 -4.42 1.40 -3.28
CA ILE A 88 -3.79 0.78 -2.13
C ILE A 88 -3.86 -0.74 -2.25
N ALA A 89 -5.00 -1.32 -2.64
CA ALA A 89 -5.13 -2.75 -2.85
C ALA A 89 -4.18 -3.25 -3.95
N GLU A 90 -4.13 -2.57 -5.10
CA GLU A 90 -3.19 -2.88 -6.19
C GLU A 90 -1.72 -2.81 -5.70
N ALA A 91 -1.39 -1.81 -4.88
CA ALA A 91 -0.05 -1.69 -4.29
C ALA A 91 0.25 -2.78 -3.25
N ALA A 92 -0.72 -3.12 -2.40
CA ALA A 92 -0.60 -4.19 -1.40
C ALA A 92 -0.37 -5.56 -2.06
N ASP A 93 -1.11 -5.88 -3.13
CA ASP A 93 -0.93 -7.12 -3.89
C ASP A 93 0.48 -7.20 -4.50
N THR A 94 1.00 -6.08 -4.98
CA THR A 94 2.35 -6.00 -5.58
C THR A 94 3.45 -6.12 -4.52
N LEU A 95 3.21 -5.59 -3.31
CA LEU A 95 4.16 -5.58 -2.20
C LEU A 95 4.00 -6.78 -1.25
N MET A 96 3.07 -7.69 -1.54
CA MET A 96 2.78 -8.81 -0.66
C MET A 96 4.02 -9.71 -0.52
N PRO A 97 4.56 -9.88 0.69
CA PRO A 97 5.73 -10.71 0.91
C PRO A 97 5.36 -12.20 0.78
N PRO A 98 6.35 -13.07 0.56
CA PRO A 98 6.13 -14.50 0.70
C PRO A 98 5.73 -14.85 2.16
N PRO A 99 4.96 -15.92 2.39
CA PRO A 99 4.65 -16.36 3.74
C PRO A 99 5.93 -16.81 4.50
N ASP A 100 6.13 -16.32 5.71
CA ASP A 100 7.29 -16.65 6.58
C ASP A 100 7.13 -17.99 7.31
N VAL A 101 5.88 -18.45 7.44
CA VAL A 101 5.58 -19.74 8.04
C VAL A 101 5.96 -20.85 7.06
N THR A 102 6.98 -21.63 7.42
CA THR A 102 7.12 -23.00 6.91
C THR A 102 5.78 -23.70 7.09
N ALA A 103 5.27 -24.35 6.04
CA ALA A 103 3.89 -24.82 5.88
C ALA A 103 3.28 -25.67 7.02
N ALA A 104 4.05 -26.02 8.06
CA ALA A 104 3.63 -26.81 9.20
C ALA A 104 2.68 -26.10 10.19
N GLY A 105 2.61 -24.75 10.19
CA GLY A 105 1.78 -23.97 11.12
C GLY A 105 0.53 -23.32 10.52
N VAL A 106 0.32 -23.43 9.21
CA VAL A 106 -0.82 -22.82 8.53
C VAL A 106 -2.04 -23.68 8.79
N LYS A 107 -3.05 -23.13 9.49
CA LYS A 107 -4.35 -23.80 9.59
C LYS A 107 -4.91 -23.95 8.18
N LYS A 108 -5.02 -25.20 7.71
CA LYS A 108 -5.70 -25.51 6.45
C LYS A 108 -7.10 -24.94 6.51
N ASP A 109 -7.42 -24.01 5.61
CA ASP A 109 -8.77 -23.48 5.50
C ASP A 109 -9.62 -24.33 4.54
N VAL A 110 -10.89 -23.97 4.40
CA VAL A 110 -11.83 -24.71 3.54
C VAL A 110 -11.33 -24.74 2.09
N TYR A 111 -10.63 -23.70 1.62
CA TYR A 111 -10.08 -23.69 0.26
C TYR A 111 -8.96 -24.72 0.09
N ASP A 112 -8.07 -24.85 1.08
CA ASP A 112 -7.00 -25.85 1.03
C ASP A 112 -7.57 -27.27 0.90
N ILE A 113 -8.64 -27.59 1.65
CA ILE A 113 -9.32 -28.89 1.62
C ILE A 113 -9.98 -29.14 0.25
N LEU A 114 -10.62 -28.12 -0.32
CA LEU A 114 -11.30 -28.24 -1.62
C LEU A 114 -10.33 -28.35 -2.80
N SER A 115 -9.10 -27.83 -2.67
CA SER A 115 -8.06 -27.93 -3.70
C SER A 115 -7.27 -29.24 -3.70
N GLU A 116 -7.45 -30.08 -2.67
CA GLU A 116 -6.79 -31.40 -2.52
C GLU A 116 -7.58 -32.56 -3.19
N HIS A 117 -8.72 -32.29 -3.83
CA HIS A 117 -9.52 -33.25 -4.59
C HIS A 117 -9.69 -32.81 -6.05
#